data_AF-V8AP11-F1
#
_entry.id   AF-V8AP11-F1
#
_cell.length_a   1.000
_cell.length_b   1.000
_cell.length_c   1.000
_cell.angle_alpha   90.00
_cell.angle_beta   90.00
_cell.angle_gamma   90.00
#
_symmetry.space_group_name_H-M   'P 1'
#
loop_
_entity.id
_entity.type
_entity.pdbx_description
1 polymer ?
#
loop_
_entity_poly.entity_id
_entity_poly.type
_entity_poly.pdbx_seq_one_letter_code
_entity_poly.pdbx_strand_id
1 'polypeptide(L)'
;MVMKAIGKYKLLVFAALATMLLQVGAALWQPQYMKNILSVMAESISISDKVDKINHYGVYLLLIAAVGLIGSILNTVTAAKIAQSVSADIREETFRKIQTFSYENIEKFNAGNLVVRMTNDINQVQTLLMMTFQVLIRVPLLFIGAFILSIITMPELWWIIIVMVVLIVLVTMLSMKSMGPHFMVFQKLMDRINGIAKENLRGARVVKSFVQEKDQIQKFDATSDELLGHNMAVGYTFAAMIPAFTIISQLAVFGAILLVSTYVTRDLNTAANTLGGIMSFIQYMMQIMMAIIMGGMMSMFASRGFVSIGRINEILKTEPAWCLRTLRMKNLAVLSSLIMYLLLILTMNIQPYKTSVLKFNRDKWSVLSEQRVLVNQPWLN
;
A
#
# COMPACT_ATOMS: atom_id res chain seq x y z
N MET A 1 16.82 -5.90 0.19
CA MET A 1 16.37 -5.49 -1.15
C MET A 1 15.86 -4.05 -1.16
N VAL A 2 14.66 -3.78 -0.63
CA VAL A 2 14.00 -2.45 -0.73
C VAL A 2 14.87 -1.30 -0.20
N MET A 3 15.46 -1.40 0.99
CA MET A 3 16.35 -0.36 1.52
C MET A 3 17.59 -0.11 0.65
N LYS A 4 18.14 -1.16 0.03
CA LYS A 4 19.30 -1.05 -0.88
C LYS A 4 18.91 -0.32 -2.17
N ALA A 5 17.71 -0.61 -2.70
CA ALA A 5 17.16 0.06 -3.88
C ALA A 5 16.83 1.54 -3.59
N ILE A 6 16.23 1.85 -2.44
CA ILE A 6 16.01 3.24 -1.97
C ILE A 6 17.35 3.98 -1.85
N GLY A 7 18.41 3.29 -1.40
CA GLY A 7 19.75 3.84 -1.25
C GLY A 7 20.40 4.35 -2.56
N LYS A 8 19.88 4.01 -3.74
CA LYS A 8 20.29 4.59 -5.02
C LYS A 8 19.72 5.99 -5.26
N TYR A 9 18.59 6.32 -4.61
CA TYR A 9 17.82 7.55 -4.83
C TYR A 9 17.85 8.52 -3.63
N LYS A 10 18.99 8.63 -2.94
CA LYS A 10 19.13 9.41 -1.69
C LYS A 10 18.69 10.88 -1.83
N LEU A 11 18.99 11.51 -2.97
CA LEU A 11 18.60 12.90 -3.22
C LEU A 11 17.07 13.06 -3.31
N LEU A 12 16.39 12.13 -3.99
CA LEU A 12 14.92 12.14 -4.08
C LEU A 12 14.30 11.87 -2.71
N VAL A 13 14.87 10.95 -1.93
CA VAL A 13 14.43 10.68 -0.55
C VAL A 13 14.56 11.93 0.32
N PHE A 14 15.70 12.61 0.26
CA PHE A 14 15.89 13.88 0.98
C PHE A 14 14.88 14.94 0.54
N ALA A 15 14.66 15.10 -0.77
CA ALA A 15 13.67 16.04 -1.29
C ALA A 15 12.23 15.69 -0.83
N ALA A 16 11.87 14.41 -0.82
CA ALA A 16 10.56 13.95 -0.34
C ALA A 16 10.38 14.26 1.15
N LEU A 17 11.40 14.02 1.97
CA LEU A 17 11.36 14.34 3.40
C LEU A 17 11.34 15.86 3.67
N ALA A 18 12.12 16.65 2.93
CA ALA A 18 12.13 18.10 3.08
C ALA A 18 10.78 18.72 2.71
N THR A 19 10.22 18.34 1.56
CA THR A 19 8.91 18.82 1.09
C THR A 19 7.77 18.38 2.01
N MET A 20 7.89 17.19 2.59
CA MET A 20 7.00 16.69 3.62
C MET A 20 7.05 17.50 4.91
N LEU A 21 8.25 17.84 5.40
CA LEU A 21 8.42 18.70 6.57
C LEU A 21 7.83 20.09 6.34
N LEU A 22 8.01 20.65 5.13
CA LEU A 22 7.36 21.91 4.74
C LEU A 22 5.83 21.81 4.81
N GLN A 23 5.24 20.75 4.26
CA GLN A 23 3.80 20.54 4.31
C GLN A 23 3.29 20.35 5.76
N VAL A 24 3.98 19.55 6.57
CA VAL A 24 3.62 19.29 7.96
C VAL A 24 3.73 20.58 8.79
N GLY A 25 4.83 21.32 8.64
CA GLY A 25 5.03 22.60 9.31
C GLY A 25 3.93 23.60 8.96
N ALA A 26 3.56 23.70 7.68
CA ALA A 26 2.45 24.56 7.26
C ALA A 26 1.12 24.16 7.91
N ALA A 27 0.79 22.86 7.92
CA ALA A 27 -0.45 22.35 8.53
C ALA A 27 -0.51 22.55 10.05
N LEU A 28 0.63 22.46 10.74
CA LEU A 28 0.73 22.66 12.20
C LEU A 28 0.66 24.15 12.59
N TRP A 29 1.04 25.04 11.69
CA TRP A 29 1.06 26.48 11.99
C TRP A 29 -0.26 27.18 11.62
N GLN A 30 -1.06 26.60 10.73
CA GLN A 30 -2.39 27.12 10.37
C GLN A 30 -3.29 27.42 11.58
N PRO A 31 -3.42 26.54 12.60
CA PRO A 31 -4.23 26.83 13.79
C PRO A 31 -3.74 28.05 14.57
N GLN A 32 -2.44 28.35 14.57
CA GLN A 32 -1.89 29.51 15.28
C GLN A 32 -2.31 30.83 14.63
N TYR A 33 -2.34 30.90 13.30
CA TYR A 33 -2.88 32.08 12.62
C TYR A 33 -4.38 32.23 12.87
N MET A 34 -5.11 31.12 12.92
CA MET A 34 -6.53 31.13 13.28
C MET A 34 -6.72 31.67 14.71
N LYS A 35 -5.90 31.23 15.68
CA LYS A 35 -5.88 31.78 17.04
C LYS A 35 -5.73 33.30 17.03
N ASN A 36 -4.73 33.82 16.31
CA ASN A 36 -4.44 35.25 16.27
C ASN A 36 -5.59 36.05 15.63
N ILE A 37 -6.20 35.54 14.57
CA ILE A 37 -7.35 36.18 13.92
C ILE A 37 -8.52 36.27 14.90
N LEU A 38 -8.86 35.17 15.58
CA LEU A 38 -9.97 35.16 16.53
C LEU A 38 -9.70 36.00 17.77
N SER A 39 -8.45 36.03 18.26
CA SER A 39 -8.11 36.89 19.41
C SER A 39 -8.25 38.37 19.06
N VAL A 40 -7.85 38.79 17.86
CA VAL A 40 -8.03 40.18 17.40
C VAL A 40 -9.51 40.54 17.25
N MET A 41 -10.35 39.60 16.80
CA MET A 41 -11.80 39.84 16.71
C MET A 41 -12.41 40.15 18.07
N ALA A 42 -11.97 39.45 19.12
CA ALA A 42 -12.45 39.62 20.49
C ALA A 42 -11.78 40.78 21.26
N GLU A 43 -10.67 41.33 20.77
CA GLU A 43 -9.93 42.44 21.40
C GLU A 43 -10.76 43.76 21.38
N SER A 44 -10.67 44.59 22.42
CA SER A 44 -11.42 45.87 22.53
C SER A 44 -10.71 47.04 21.86
N ILE A 45 -10.36 46.89 20.57
CA ILE A 45 -9.69 47.92 19.74
C ILE A 45 -10.64 48.47 18.65
N SER A 46 -10.23 49.55 17.98
CA SER A 46 -11.02 50.19 16.92
C SER A 46 -11.28 49.24 15.75
N ILE A 47 -12.39 49.43 15.03
CA ILE A 47 -12.75 48.57 13.89
C ILE A 47 -11.69 48.66 12.78
N SER A 48 -11.12 49.84 12.54
CA SER A 48 -10.05 50.03 11.56
C SER A 48 -8.83 49.17 11.89
N ASP A 49 -8.38 49.23 13.15
CA ASP A 49 -7.22 48.46 13.60
C ASP A 49 -7.47 46.94 13.55
N LYS A 50 -8.72 46.50 13.81
CA LYS A 50 -9.09 45.09 13.65
C LYS A 50 -8.97 44.63 12.21
N VAL A 51 -9.52 45.41 11.27
CA VAL A 51 -9.48 45.07 9.83
C VAL A 51 -8.04 44.98 9.35
N ASP A 52 -7.18 45.91 9.76
CA ASP A 52 -5.77 45.91 9.36
C ASP A 52 -5.00 44.70 9.91
N LYS A 53 -5.16 44.41 11.22
CA LYS A 53 -4.55 43.21 11.84
C LYS A 53 -5.07 41.91 11.22
N ILE A 54 -6.38 41.79 10.99
CA ILE A 54 -7.00 40.60 10.39
C ILE A 54 -6.53 40.41 8.95
N ASN A 55 -6.44 41.48 8.15
CA ASN A 55 -5.90 41.40 6.80
C ASN A 55 -4.45 40.91 6.80
N HIS A 56 -3.63 41.42 7.72
CA HIS A 56 -2.24 41.00 7.84
C HIS A 56 -2.11 39.50 8.18
N TYR A 57 -2.84 39.02 9.19
CA TYR A 57 -2.86 37.59 9.51
C TYR A 57 -3.50 36.73 8.42
N GLY A 58 -4.50 37.25 7.72
CA GLY A 58 -5.15 36.60 6.59
C GLY A 58 -4.19 36.38 5.42
N VAL A 59 -3.37 37.37 5.09
CA VAL A 59 -2.31 37.23 4.08
C VAL A 59 -1.31 36.16 4.49
N TYR A 60 -0.86 36.15 5.75
CA TYR A 60 0.04 35.09 6.23
C TYR A 60 -0.59 33.69 6.20
N LEU A 61 -1.88 33.59 6.51
CA LEU A 61 -2.63 32.34 6.41
C LEU A 61 -2.69 31.82 4.97
N LEU A 62 -2.92 32.72 3.99
CA LEU A 62 -2.88 32.36 2.57
C LEU A 62 -1.49 31.95 2.11
N LEU A 63 -0.44 32.68 2.54
CA LEU A 63 0.94 32.34 2.22
C LEU A 63 1.33 30.96 2.76
N ILE A 64 1.01 30.67 4.02
CA ILE A 64 1.36 29.37 4.60
C ILE A 64 0.53 28.23 4.00
N ALA A 65 -0.74 28.49 3.64
CA ALA A 65 -1.55 27.54 2.87
C ALA A 65 -0.93 27.25 1.50
N ALA A 66 -0.45 28.29 0.78
CA ALA A 66 0.24 28.13 -0.50
C ALA A 66 1.55 27.32 -0.34
N VAL A 67 2.36 27.61 0.68
CA VAL A 67 3.57 26.84 1.01
C VAL A 67 3.22 25.37 1.30
N GLY A 68 2.17 25.12 2.09
CA GLY A 68 1.69 23.78 2.39
C GLY A 68 1.22 23.02 1.15
N LEU A 69 0.51 23.69 0.24
CA LEU A 69 0.06 23.13 -1.04
C LEU A 69 1.24 22.78 -1.95
N ILE A 70 2.19 23.70 -2.13
CA ILE A 70 3.41 23.46 -2.91
C ILE A 70 4.21 22.30 -2.31
N GLY A 71 4.40 22.29 -0.99
CA GLY A 71 5.04 21.19 -0.27
C GLY A 71 4.35 19.85 -0.52
N SER A 72 3.01 19.81 -0.47
CA SER A 72 2.22 18.61 -0.74
C SER A 72 2.34 18.11 -2.18
N ILE A 73 2.32 19.01 -3.17
CA ILE A 73 2.46 18.65 -4.59
C ILE A 73 3.87 18.09 -4.82
N LEU A 74 4.91 18.77 -4.32
CA LEU A 74 6.30 18.35 -4.48
C LEU A 74 6.56 17.02 -3.75
N ASN A 75 6.02 16.83 -2.55
CA ASN A 75 6.10 15.55 -1.83
C ASN A 75 5.42 14.44 -2.62
N THR A 76 4.23 14.70 -3.19
CA THR A 76 3.51 13.71 -4.00
C THR A 76 4.32 13.28 -5.23
N VAL A 77 4.88 14.25 -5.96
CA VAL A 77 5.70 13.99 -7.16
C VAL A 77 7.00 13.25 -6.81
N THR A 78 7.70 13.67 -5.75
CA THR A 78 8.95 13.01 -5.34
C THR A 78 8.70 11.61 -4.80
N ALA A 79 7.67 11.40 -3.98
CA ALA A 79 7.23 10.07 -3.54
C ALA A 79 6.87 9.16 -4.72
N ALA A 80 6.15 9.67 -5.71
CA ALA A 80 5.82 8.94 -6.93
C ALA A 80 7.07 8.53 -7.70
N LYS A 81 8.03 9.44 -7.90
CA LYS A 81 9.30 9.13 -8.56
C LYS A 81 10.08 8.04 -7.80
N ILE A 82 10.20 8.15 -6.48
CA ILE A 82 10.87 7.12 -5.65
C ILE A 82 10.17 5.77 -5.80
N ALA A 83 8.84 5.73 -5.62
CA ALA A 83 8.07 4.49 -5.67
C ALA A 83 8.18 3.81 -7.04
N GLN A 84 8.05 4.58 -8.14
CA GLN A 84 8.18 4.05 -9.49
C GLN A 84 9.59 3.54 -9.80
N SER A 85 10.62 4.34 -9.51
CA SER A 85 12.00 3.97 -9.81
C SER A 85 12.46 2.75 -8.99
N VAL A 86 12.17 2.71 -7.70
CA VAL A 86 12.50 1.55 -6.86
C VAL A 86 11.74 0.30 -7.30
N SER A 87 10.47 0.43 -7.69
CA SER A 87 9.67 -0.71 -8.15
C SER A 87 10.12 -1.21 -9.53
N ALA A 88 10.57 -0.31 -10.42
CA ALA A 88 11.19 -0.66 -11.69
C ALA A 88 12.49 -1.44 -11.49
N ASP A 89 13.37 -0.96 -10.60
CA ASP A 89 14.60 -1.66 -10.22
C ASP A 89 14.33 -3.06 -9.66
N ILE A 90 13.37 -3.18 -8.73
CA ILE A 90 12.98 -4.47 -8.15
C ILE A 90 12.43 -5.40 -9.25
N ARG A 91 11.64 -4.87 -10.18
CA ARG A 91 11.10 -5.63 -11.31
C ARG A 91 12.22 -6.15 -12.21
N GLU A 92 13.17 -5.31 -12.56
CA GLU A 92 14.32 -5.70 -13.37
C GLU A 92 15.19 -6.75 -12.67
N GLU A 93 15.54 -6.53 -11.41
CA GLU A 93 16.34 -7.47 -10.61
C GLU A 93 15.64 -8.83 -10.47
N THR A 94 14.33 -8.82 -10.20
CA THR A 94 13.52 -10.04 -10.06
C THR A 94 13.42 -10.78 -11.40
N PHE A 95 13.15 -10.07 -12.50
CA PHE A 95 13.10 -10.67 -13.83
C PHE A 95 14.44 -11.31 -14.21
N ARG A 96 15.54 -10.56 -14.03
CA ARG A 96 16.89 -11.06 -14.29
C ARG A 96 17.21 -12.31 -13.48
N LYS A 97 16.77 -12.36 -12.22
CA LYS A 97 16.91 -13.55 -11.37
C LYS A 97 16.11 -14.73 -11.90
N ILE A 98 14.85 -14.53 -12.27
CA ILE A 98 13.99 -15.57 -12.84
C ILE A 98 14.63 -16.16 -14.11
N GLN A 99 15.26 -15.34 -14.96
CA GLN A 99 15.95 -15.83 -16.16
C GLN A 99 17.16 -16.74 -15.86
N THR A 100 17.65 -16.78 -14.61
CA THR A 100 18.73 -17.71 -14.19
C THR A 100 18.21 -19.06 -13.69
N PHE A 101 16.90 -19.22 -13.54
CA PHE A 101 16.31 -20.42 -12.97
C PHE A 101 16.41 -21.62 -13.93
N SER A 102 16.65 -22.80 -13.36
CA SER A 102 16.50 -24.05 -14.10
C SER A 102 15.02 -24.40 -14.30
N TYR A 103 14.74 -25.39 -15.15
CA TYR A 103 13.37 -25.90 -15.31
C TYR A 103 12.77 -26.38 -13.98
N GLU A 104 13.56 -27.05 -13.14
CA GLU A 104 13.17 -27.51 -11.80
C GLU A 104 12.77 -26.34 -10.89
N ASN A 105 13.50 -25.22 -10.92
CA ASN A 105 13.12 -24.03 -10.15
C ASN A 105 11.80 -23.44 -10.64
N ILE A 106 11.58 -23.39 -11.97
CA ILE A 106 10.35 -22.87 -12.56
C ILE A 106 9.15 -23.74 -12.18
N GLU A 107 9.31 -25.06 -12.17
CA GLU A 107 8.29 -26.01 -11.74
C GLU A 107 7.96 -25.83 -10.25
N LYS A 108 8.98 -25.70 -9.39
CA LYS A 108 8.81 -25.46 -7.95
C LYS A 108 8.05 -24.17 -7.64
N PHE A 109 8.38 -23.07 -8.32
CA PHE A 109 7.69 -21.80 -8.11
C PHE A 109 6.33 -21.72 -8.82
N ASN A 110 6.12 -22.51 -9.88
CA ASN A 110 5.06 -22.35 -10.87
C ASN A 110 5.15 -21.02 -11.64
N ALA A 111 5.21 -21.10 -12.97
CA ALA A 111 5.32 -19.93 -13.85
C ALA A 111 4.21 -18.87 -13.60
N GLY A 112 2.98 -19.30 -13.30
CA GLY A 112 1.88 -18.39 -13.00
C GLY A 112 2.11 -17.57 -11.73
N ASN A 113 2.67 -18.18 -10.67
CA ASN A 113 3.00 -17.46 -9.45
C ASN A 113 4.14 -16.46 -9.67
N LEU A 114 5.13 -16.79 -10.49
CA LEU A 114 6.21 -15.86 -10.85
C LEU A 114 5.65 -14.61 -11.55
N VAL A 115 4.67 -14.76 -12.44
CA VAL A 115 3.97 -13.62 -13.08
C VAL A 115 3.22 -12.78 -12.04
N VAL A 116 2.51 -13.40 -11.09
CA VAL A 116 1.81 -12.68 -10.01
C VAL A 116 2.80 -11.90 -9.13
N ARG A 117 3.97 -12.48 -8.84
CA ARG A 117 5.04 -11.81 -8.07
C ARG A 117 5.60 -10.60 -8.82
N MET A 118 5.81 -10.75 -10.13
CA MET A 118 6.31 -9.70 -11.02
C MET A 118 5.32 -8.55 -11.26
N THR A 119 4.03 -8.77 -10.97
CA THR A 119 2.96 -7.80 -11.21
C THR A 119 2.37 -7.31 -9.89
N ASN A 120 1.52 -8.10 -9.25
CA ASN A 120 0.78 -7.74 -8.05
C ASN A 120 1.72 -7.43 -6.88
N ASP A 121 2.67 -8.31 -6.57
CA ASP A 121 3.52 -8.10 -5.39
C ASP A 121 4.40 -6.86 -5.54
N ILE A 122 4.98 -6.62 -6.72
CA ILE A 122 5.73 -5.40 -7.00
C ILE A 122 4.84 -4.16 -6.91
N ASN A 123 3.60 -4.22 -7.41
CA ASN A 123 2.65 -3.12 -7.25
C ASN A 123 2.31 -2.86 -5.76
N GLN A 124 2.20 -3.90 -4.93
CA GLN A 124 2.02 -3.72 -3.48
C GLN A 124 3.24 -3.05 -2.83
N VAL A 125 4.46 -3.39 -3.27
CA VAL A 125 5.68 -2.68 -2.81
C VAL A 125 5.66 -1.23 -3.26
N GLN A 126 5.26 -0.95 -4.50
CA GLN A 126 5.12 0.42 -5.02
C GLN A 126 4.13 1.24 -4.18
N THR A 127 2.97 0.69 -3.89
CA THR A 127 1.96 1.33 -3.03
C THR A 127 2.51 1.54 -1.62
N LEU A 128 3.21 0.56 -1.04
CA LEU A 128 3.87 0.71 0.26
C LEU A 128 4.86 1.88 0.28
N LEU A 129 5.67 2.03 -0.77
CA LEU A 129 6.60 3.15 -0.89
C LEU A 129 5.88 4.49 -0.97
N MET A 130 4.83 4.59 -1.80
CA MET A 130 3.96 5.78 -1.86
C MET A 130 3.41 6.16 -0.49
N MET A 131 2.79 5.21 0.20
CA MET A 131 2.22 5.43 1.53
C MET A 131 3.28 5.80 2.56
N THR A 132 4.48 5.22 2.46
CA THR A 132 5.57 5.51 3.39
C THR A 132 5.95 6.98 3.33
N PHE A 133 6.22 7.50 2.13
CA PHE A 133 6.70 8.86 1.92
C PHE A 133 5.61 9.94 1.98
N GLN A 134 4.33 9.58 1.87
CA GLN A 134 3.22 10.54 1.93
C GLN A 134 2.46 10.53 3.26
N VAL A 135 2.35 9.36 3.91
CA VAL A 135 1.42 9.17 5.02
C VAL A 135 2.10 8.60 6.26
N LEU A 136 2.81 7.46 6.17
CA LEU A 136 3.35 6.78 7.36
C LEU A 136 4.36 7.63 8.13
N ILE A 137 5.20 8.39 7.42
CA ILE A 137 6.12 9.34 8.06
C ILE A 137 5.36 10.59 8.56
N ARG A 138 4.20 10.91 7.95
CA ARG A 138 3.46 12.18 8.17
C ARG A 138 2.69 12.14 9.46
N VAL A 139 2.00 11.02 9.66
CA VAL A 139 1.14 10.74 10.81
C VAL A 139 1.86 11.00 12.14
N PRO A 140 3.03 10.41 12.45
CA PRO A 140 3.70 10.65 13.72
C PRO A 140 4.20 12.09 13.86
N LEU A 141 4.67 12.72 12.78
CA LEU A 141 5.10 14.12 12.81
C LEU A 141 3.94 15.09 13.12
N LEU A 142 2.79 14.89 12.47
CA LEU A 142 1.58 15.66 12.77
C LEU A 142 1.07 15.39 14.16
N PHE A 143 1.04 14.13 14.59
CA PHE A 143 0.59 13.76 15.95
C PHE A 143 1.45 14.46 17.01
N ILE A 144 2.77 14.29 16.94
CA ILE A 144 3.70 14.86 17.92
C ILE A 144 3.66 16.39 17.86
N GLY A 145 3.69 16.97 16.66
CA GLY A 145 3.66 18.42 16.48
C GLY A 145 2.37 19.06 17.01
N ALA A 146 1.20 18.49 16.68
CA ALA A 146 -0.09 18.98 17.14
C ALA A 146 -0.24 18.78 18.67
N PHE A 147 0.24 17.65 19.20
CA PHE A 147 0.25 17.40 20.64
C PHE A 147 1.08 18.45 21.39
N ILE A 148 2.32 18.72 20.96
CA ILE A 148 3.17 19.74 21.57
C ILE A 148 2.53 21.13 21.47
N LEU A 149 2.08 21.52 20.27
CA LEU A 149 1.50 22.85 20.05
C LEU A 149 0.18 23.05 20.81
N SER A 150 -0.62 22.00 20.98
CA SER A 150 -1.84 22.07 21.79
C SER A 150 -1.54 22.34 23.27
N ILE A 151 -0.51 21.69 23.85
CA ILE A 151 -0.08 21.92 25.23
C ILE A 151 0.51 23.32 25.39
N ILE A 152 1.31 23.79 24.43
CA ILE A 152 1.83 25.16 24.43
C ILE A 152 0.69 26.18 24.36
N THR A 153 -0.37 25.86 23.63
CA THR A 153 -1.51 26.75 23.40
C THR A 153 -2.42 26.86 24.64
N MET A 154 -2.78 25.72 25.24
CA MET A 154 -3.63 25.62 26.43
C MET A 154 -3.09 24.53 27.38
N PRO A 155 -2.10 24.86 28.22
CA PRO A 155 -1.43 23.88 29.09
C PRO A 155 -2.40 23.19 30.06
N GLU A 156 -3.40 23.90 30.57
CA GLU A 156 -4.37 23.40 31.55
C GLU A 156 -5.23 22.23 31.01
N LEU A 157 -5.35 22.13 29.69
CA LEU A 157 -6.21 21.15 29.01
C LEU A 157 -5.46 19.90 28.51
N TRP A 158 -4.17 19.76 28.84
CA TRP A 158 -3.31 18.67 28.33
C TRP A 158 -3.91 17.27 28.52
N TRP A 159 -4.57 17.04 29.66
CA TRP A 159 -5.11 15.74 30.04
C TRP A 159 -6.34 15.35 29.21
N ILE A 160 -7.10 16.33 28.70
CA ILE A 160 -8.26 16.07 27.83
C ILE A 160 -7.80 15.35 26.56
N ILE A 161 -6.66 15.77 26.01
CA ILE A 161 -6.08 15.13 24.84
C ILE A 161 -5.67 13.69 25.18
N ILE A 162 -5.01 13.47 26.32
CA ILE A 162 -4.62 12.12 26.74
C ILE A 162 -5.84 11.21 26.88
N VAL A 163 -6.90 11.66 27.56
CA VAL A 163 -8.16 10.91 27.69
C VAL A 163 -8.76 10.60 26.32
N MET A 164 -8.83 11.60 25.43
CA MET A 164 -9.34 11.43 24.07
C MET A 164 -8.52 10.37 23.30
N VAL A 165 -7.20 10.46 23.32
CA VAL A 165 -6.29 9.53 22.65
C VAL A 165 -6.50 8.10 23.19
N VAL A 166 -6.57 7.93 24.51
CA VAL A 166 -6.81 6.62 25.14
C VAL A 166 -8.15 6.04 24.71
N LEU A 167 -9.22 6.84 24.69
CA LEU A 167 -10.54 6.38 24.25
C LEU A 167 -10.56 5.99 22.77
N ILE A 168 -9.94 6.77 21.89
CA ILE A 168 -9.85 6.46 20.44
C ILE A 168 -9.06 5.16 20.22
N VAL A 169 -7.91 5.01 20.90
CA VAL A 169 -7.10 3.78 20.81
C VAL A 169 -7.89 2.58 21.33
N LEU A 170 -8.61 2.73 22.44
CA LEU A 170 -9.44 1.67 23.00
C LEU A 170 -10.54 1.22 22.02
N VAL A 171 -11.30 2.17 21.45
CA VAL A 171 -12.31 1.87 20.42
C VAL A 171 -11.67 1.15 19.24
N THR A 172 -10.53 1.63 18.76
CA THR A 172 -9.80 1.01 17.64
C THR A 172 -9.39 -0.43 17.99
N MET A 173 -8.81 -0.67 19.16
CA MET A 173 -8.39 -2.00 19.59
C MET A 173 -9.56 -2.97 19.73
N LEU A 174 -10.69 -2.52 20.32
CA LEU A 174 -11.90 -3.33 20.46
C LEU A 174 -12.50 -3.66 19.09
N SER A 175 -12.61 -2.69 18.18
CA SER A 175 -13.09 -2.90 16.81
C SER A 175 -12.20 -3.88 16.05
N MET A 176 -10.87 -3.70 16.09
CA MET A 176 -9.94 -4.60 15.41
C MET A 176 -9.99 -6.02 15.97
N LYS A 177 -10.10 -6.17 17.30
CA LYS A 177 -10.25 -7.48 17.95
C LYS A 177 -11.54 -8.17 17.52
N SER A 178 -12.64 -7.43 17.39
CA SER A 178 -13.93 -7.95 16.90
C SER A 178 -13.89 -8.36 15.43
N MET A 179 -13.28 -7.53 14.57
CA MET A 179 -13.21 -7.79 13.12
C MET A 179 -12.23 -8.90 12.74
N GLY A 180 -11.14 -9.09 13.51
CA GLY A 180 -10.05 -10.01 13.18
C GLY A 180 -10.49 -11.43 12.78
N PRO A 181 -11.33 -12.11 13.60
CA PRO A 181 -11.86 -13.42 13.27
C PRO A 181 -12.68 -13.42 11.96
N HIS A 182 -13.52 -12.41 11.75
CA HIS A 182 -14.31 -12.28 10.53
C HIS A 182 -13.46 -12.10 9.28
N PHE A 183 -12.36 -11.34 9.36
CA PHE A 183 -11.41 -11.21 8.25
C PHE A 183 -10.76 -12.54 7.86
N MET A 184 -10.46 -13.39 8.84
CA MET A 184 -9.87 -14.71 8.58
C MET A 184 -10.85 -15.67 7.90
N VAL A 185 -12.14 -15.64 8.30
CA VAL A 185 -13.18 -16.44 7.65
C VAL A 185 -13.53 -15.90 6.27
N PHE A 186 -13.64 -14.57 6.13
CA PHE A 186 -13.85 -13.88 4.86
C PHE A 186 -12.86 -14.34 3.79
N GLN A 187 -11.57 -14.42 4.12
CA GLN A 187 -10.54 -14.85 3.17
C GLN A 187 -10.78 -16.30 2.69
N LYS A 188 -11.14 -17.22 3.60
CA LYS A 188 -11.41 -18.62 3.26
C LYS A 188 -12.65 -18.78 2.39
N LEU A 189 -13.71 -18.02 2.68
CA LEU A 189 -14.95 -18.05 1.90
C LEU A 189 -14.77 -17.45 0.51
N MET A 190 -13.97 -16.38 0.38
CA MET A 190 -13.55 -15.85 -0.91
C MET A 190 -12.85 -16.89 -1.78
N ASP A 191 -11.89 -17.62 -1.19
CA ASP A 191 -11.18 -18.68 -1.92
C ASP A 191 -12.13 -19.80 -2.36
N ARG A 192 -13.10 -20.17 -1.50
CA ARG A 192 -14.12 -21.18 -1.80
C ARG A 192 -15.07 -20.76 -2.92
N ILE A 193 -15.61 -19.53 -2.88
CA ILE A 193 -16.49 -18.97 -3.92
C ILE A 193 -15.77 -18.94 -5.26
N ASN A 194 -14.52 -18.47 -5.28
CA ASN A 194 -13.70 -18.48 -6.50
C ASN A 194 -13.46 -19.90 -7.02
N GLY A 195 -13.28 -20.87 -6.11
CA GLY A 195 -13.17 -22.29 -6.44
C GLY A 195 -14.43 -22.82 -7.15
N ILE A 196 -15.62 -22.59 -6.57
CA ILE A 196 -16.90 -23.00 -7.14
C ILE A 196 -17.11 -22.38 -8.52
N ALA A 197 -16.85 -21.07 -8.66
CA ALA A 197 -16.96 -20.38 -9.94
C ALA A 197 -16.04 -21.00 -11.00
N LYS A 198 -14.78 -21.27 -10.65
CA LYS A 198 -13.79 -21.86 -11.55
C LYS A 198 -14.14 -23.28 -11.97
N GLU A 199 -14.66 -24.09 -11.04
CA GLU A 199 -15.15 -25.45 -11.31
C GLU A 199 -16.33 -25.41 -12.29
N ASN A 200 -17.34 -24.57 -12.02
CA ASN A 200 -18.52 -24.42 -12.87
C ASN A 200 -18.18 -23.89 -14.27
N LEU A 201 -17.24 -22.95 -14.39
CA LEU A 201 -16.80 -22.43 -15.69
C LEU A 201 -16.08 -23.50 -16.53
N ARG A 202 -15.21 -24.31 -15.91
CA ARG A 202 -14.51 -25.41 -16.60
C ARG A 202 -15.46 -26.57 -16.94
N GLY A 203 -16.38 -26.87 -16.03
CA GLY A 203 -17.35 -27.95 -16.12
C GLY A 203 -18.68 -27.57 -16.75
N ALA A 204 -18.81 -26.40 -17.39
CA ALA A 204 -20.09 -25.86 -17.82
C ALA A 204 -20.91 -26.83 -18.71
N ARG A 205 -20.23 -27.59 -19.58
CA ARG A 205 -20.88 -28.63 -20.39
C ARG A 205 -21.41 -29.79 -19.56
N VAL A 206 -20.69 -30.20 -18.51
CA VAL A 206 -21.10 -31.26 -17.59
C VAL A 206 -22.29 -30.80 -16.74
N VAL A 207 -22.24 -29.58 -16.20
CA VAL A 207 -23.37 -29.01 -15.43
C VAL A 207 -24.64 -28.99 -16.29
N LYS A 208 -24.55 -28.53 -17.55
CA LYS A 208 -25.69 -28.52 -18.47
C LYS A 208 -26.15 -29.92 -18.90
N SER A 209 -25.23 -30.85 -19.16
CA SER A 209 -25.60 -32.20 -19.60
C SER A 209 -26.33 -32.99 -18.52
N PHE A 210 -26.10 -32.67 -17.26
CA PHE A 210 -26.79 -33.27 -16.12
C PHE A 210 -27.95 -32.40 -15.57
N VAL A 211 -28.26 -31.26 -16.19
CA VAL A 211 -29.31 -30.31 -15.76
C VAL A 211 -29.13 -29.87 -14.30
N GLN A 212 -27.89 -29.59 -13.92
CA GLN A 212 -27.46 -29.30 -12.54
C GLN A 212 -27.31 -27.81 -12.25
N GLU A 213 -27.76 -26.92 -13.14
CA GLU A 213 -27.54 -25.47 -13.01
C GLU A 213 -28.13 -24.92 -11.70
N LYS A 214 -29.34 -25.34 -11.34
CA LYS A 214 -30.01 -24.89 -10.10
C LYS A 214 -29.23 -25.30 -8.85
N ASP A 215 -28.76 -26.54 -8.81
CA ASP A 215 -28.01 -27.08 -7.67
C ASP A 215 -26.66 -26.37 -7.51
N GLN A 216 -25.98 -26.05 -8.62
CA GLN A 216 -24.73 -25.30 -8.59
C GLN A 216 -24.92 -23.83 -8.19
N ILE A 217 -26.01 -23.20 -8.64
CA ILE A 217 -26.38 -21.84 -8.20
C ILE A 217 -26.65 -21.86 -6.69
N GLN A 218 -27.43 -22.81 -6.19
CA GLN A 218 -27.73 -22.91 -4.76
C GLN A 218 -26.47 -23.14 -3.91
N LYS A 219 -25.52 -23.96 -4.38
CA LYS A 219 -24.22 -24.16 -3.74
C LYS A 219 -23.37 -22.88 -3.70
N PHE A 220 -23.41 -22.10 -4.78
CA PHE A 220 -22.75 -20.79 -4.85
C PHE A 220 -23.39 -19.79 -3.88
N ASP A 221 -24.72 -19.67 -3.93
CA ASP A 221 -25.51 -18.75 -3.10
C ASP A 221 -25.29 -19.03 -1.61
N ALA A 222 -25.34 -20.30 -1.19
CA ALA A 222 -25.10 -20.65 0.22
C ALA A 222 -23.73 -20.18 0.74
N THR A 223 -22.68 -20.27 -0.09
CA THR A 223 -21.34 -19.78 0.28
C THR A 223 -21.28 -18.25 0.22
N SER A 224 -21.97 -17.64 -0.73
CA SER A 224 -22.08 -16.19 -0.90
C SER A 224 -22.83 -15.53 0.27
N ASP A 225 -23.88 -16.16 0.78
CA ASP A 225 -24.67 -15.68 1.91
C ASP A 225 -23.88 -15.76 3.23
N GLU A 226 -23.12 -16.85 3.43
CA GLU A 226 -22.20 -16.97 4.57
C GLU A 226 -21.15 -15.85 4.56
N LEU A 227 -20.58 -15.59 3.37
CA LEU A 227 -19.66 -14.49 3.16
C LEU A 227 -20.33 -13.14 3.45
N LEU A 228 -21.57 -12.93 2.97
CA LEU A 228 -22.33 -11.70 3.19
C LEU A 228 -22.49 -11.43 4.69
N GLY A 229 -22.83 -12.44 5.49
CA GLY A 229 -22.96 -12.31 6.95
C GLY A 229 -21.66 -11.83 7.61
N HIS A 230 -20.52 -12.40 7.22
CA HIS A 230 -19.21 -11.95 7.73
C HIS A 230 -18.82 -10.55 7.25
N ASN A 231 -19.12 -10.22 5.99
CA ASN A 231 -18.93 -8.86 5.45
C ASN A 231 -19.78 -7.84 6.20
N MET A 232 -21.04 -8.16 6.49
CA MET A 232 -21.93 -7.28 7.27
C MET A 232 -21.39 -7.07 8.68
N ALA A 233 -20.91 -8.10 9.36
CA ALA A 233 -20.32 -7.95 10.70
C ALA A 233 -19.11 -6.99 10.70
N VAL A 234 -18.20 -7.13 9.73
CA VAL A 234 -17.07 -6.20 9.55
C VAL A 234 -17.57 -4.80 9.18
N GLY A 235 -18.50 -4.70 8.23
CA GLY A 235 -19.06 -3.46 7.72
C GLY A 235 -19.77 -2.65 8.79
N TYR A 236 -20.62 -3.28 9.61
CA TYR A 236 -21.29 -2.63 10.74
C TYR A 236 -20.31 -2.17 11.80
N THR A 237 -19.28 -2.97 12.10
CA THR A 237 -18.24 -2.55 13.04
C THR A 237 -17.49 -1.32 12.52
N PHE A 238 -17.18 -1.27 11.21
CA PHE A 238 -16.56 -0.09 10.59
C PHE A 238 -17.49 1.13 10.60
N ALA A 239 -18.77 0.93 10.27
CA ALA A 239 -19.78 1.97 10.25
C ALA A 239 -19.97 2.61 11.64
N ALA A 240 -19.79 1.84 12.71
CA ALA A 240 -19.86 2.34 14.09
C ALA A 240 -18.60 3.11 14.54
N MET A 241 -17.43 2.87 13.93
CA MET A 241 -16.17 3.53 14.34
C MET A 241 -16.17 5.04 14.11
N ILE A 242 -16.61 5.51 12.94
CA ILE A 242 -16.60 6.95 12.61
C ILE A 242 -17.50 7.74 13.58
N PRO A 243 -18.76 7.33 13.84
CA PRO A 243 -19.60 7.94 14.87
C PRO A 243 -18.96 7.87 16.26
N ALA A 244 -18.36 6.75 16.66
CA ALA A 244 -17.69 6.64 17.96
C ALA A 244 -16.56 7.65 18.12
N PHE A 245 -15.68 7.78 17.10
CA PHE A 245 -14.62 8.78 17.10
C PHE A 245 -15.15 10.20 17.16
N THR A 246 -16.24 10.46 16.45
CA THR A 246 -16.92 11.76 16.44
C THR A 246 -17.51 12.08 17.81
N ILE A 247 -18.19 11.14 18.46
CA ILE A 247 -18.73 11.35 19.81
C ILE A 247 -17.61 11.61 20.81
N ILE A 248 -16.54 10.82 20.77
CA ILE A 248 -15.39 11.01 21.67
C ILE A 248 -14.77 12.39 21.47
N SER A 249 -14.53 12.81 20.23
CA SER A 249 -13.93 14.11 19.96
C SER A 249 -14.86 15.26 20.33
N GLN A 250 -16.16 15.17 20.03
CA GLN A 250 -17.11 16.22 20.37
C GLN A 250 -17.34 16.33 21.89
N LEU A 251 -17.33 15.23 22.62
CA LEU A 251 -17.34 15.26 24.09
C LEU A 251 -16.06 15.90 24.66
N ALA A 252 -14.90 15.62 24.06
CA ALA A 252 -13.65 16.27 24.44
C ALA A 252 -13.67 17.78 24.15
N VAL A 253 -14.20 18.19 22.98
CA VAL A 253 -14.40 19.61 22.63
C VAL A 253 -15.34 20.27 23.64
N PHE A 254 -16.47 19.64 23.93
CA PHE A 254 -17.44 20.15 24.89
C PHE A 254 -16.83 20.32 26.28
N GLY A 255 -16.11 19.30 26.78
CA GLY A 255 -15.41 19.37 28.06
C GLY A 255 -14.35 20.48 28.10
N ALA A 256 -13.57 20.63 27.02
CA ALA A 256 -12.58 21.70 26.90
C ALA A 256 -13.23 23.09 26.96
N ILE A 257 -14.33 23.31 26.24
CA ILE A 257 -15.07 24.58 26.26
C ILE A 257 -15.64 24.86 27.65
N LEU A 258 -16.24 23.87 28.31
CA LEU A 258 -16.78 24.03 29.66
C LEU A 258 -15.71 24.45 30.68
N LEU A 259 -14.55 23.79 30.65
CA LEU A 259 -13.45 24.08 31.58
C LEU A 259 -12.81 25.44 31.29
N VAL A 260 -12.66 25.80 30.02
CA VAL A 260 -12.20 27.15 29.67
C VAL A 260 -13.19 28.19 30.19
N SER A 261 -14.48 27.95 30.03
CA SER A 261 -15.53 28.86 30.52
C SER A 261 -15.46 29.12 32.04
N THR A 262 -14.91 28.21 32.85
CA THR A 262 -14.85 28.39 34.31
C THR A 262 -13.70 29.28 34.78
N TYR A 263 -12.63 29.44 33.98
CA TYR A 263 -11.45 30.24 34.36
C TYR A 263 -11.25 31.49 33.50
N VAL A 264 -12.07 31.72 32.46
CA VAL A 264 -12.07 32.98 31.70
C VAL A 264 -12.36 34.15 32.64
N THR A 265 -11.34 34.98 32.87
CA THR A 265 -11.38 36.15 33.75
C THR A 265 -12.20 37.31 33.16
N ARG A 266 -12.56 38.29 34.00
CA ARG A 266 -13.21 39.54 33.58
C ARG A 266 -12.31 40.46 32.72
N ASP A 267 -11.02 40.18 32.64
CA ASP A 267 -10.11 40.93 31.77
C ASP A 267 -10.36 40.59 30.29
N LEU A 268 -10.72 41.62 29.50
CA LEU A 268 -11.12 41.48 28.10
C LEU A 268 -9.99 40.95 27.21
N ASN A 269 -8.75 41.35 27.47
CA ASN A 269 -7.60 40.93 26.66
C ASN A 269 -7.23 39.47 26.93
N THR A 270 -7.29 39.06 28.20
CA THR A 270 -7.12 37.67 28.61
C THR A 270 -8.24 36.79 28.03
N ALA A 271 -9.49 37.26 28.06
CA ALA A 271 -10.63 36.56 27.46
C ALA A 271 -10.46 36.40 25.93
N ALA A 272 -10.00 37.44 25.23
CA ALA A 272 -9.77 37.43 23.79
C ALA A 272 -8.69 36.41 23.37
N ASN A 273 -7.56 36.39 24.09
CA ASN A 273 -6.50 35.40 23.83
C ASN A 273 -6.96 33.97 24.12
N THR A 274 -7.76 33.77 25.17
CA THR A 274 -8.33 32.47 25.52
C THR A 274 -9.31 31.96 24.46
N LEU A 275 -10.14 32.83 23.87
CA LEU A 275 -11.04 32.48 22.76
C LEU A 275 -10.29 31.99 21.51
N GLY A 276 -9.22 32.70 21.11
CA GLY A 276 -8.37 32.21 20.02
C GLY A 276 -7.64 30.90 20.38
N GLY A 277 -7.19 30.79 21.62
CA GLY A 277 -6.47 29.62 22.13
C GLY A 277 -7.32 28.35 22.15
N ILE A 278 -8.59 28.42 22.58
CA ILE A 278 -9.46 27.24 22.59
C ILE A 278 -9.75 26.74 21.17
N MET A 279 -9.91 27.64 20.19
CA MET A 279 -10.19 27.27 18.80
C MET A 279 -8.99 26.58 18.14
N SER A 280 -7.78 27.10 18.35
CA SER A 280 -6.56 26.44 17.88
C SER A 280 -6.30 25.11 18.60
N PHE A 281 -6.58 25.03 19.91
CA PHE A 281 -6.53 23.79 20.68
C PHE A 281 -7.48 22.72 20.10
N ILE A 282 -8.74 23.06 19.83
CA ILE A 282 -9.71 22.16 19.18
C ILE A 282 -9.18 21.69 17.82
N GLN A 283 -8.61 22.58 17.02
CA GLN A 283 -8.07 22.22 15.72
C GLN A 283 -6.88 21.25 15.83
N TYR A 284 -5.97 21.46 16.79
CA TYR A 284 -4.89 20.51 17.07
C TYR A 284 -5.42 19.17 17.54
N MET A 285 -6.44 19.16 18.38
CA MET A 285 -7.10 17.94 18.85
C MET A 285 -7.72 17.15 17.68
N MET A 286 -8.35 17.84 16.72
CA MET A 286 -8.86 17.20 15.49
C MET A 286 -7.74 16.66 14.60
N GLN A 287 -6.59 17.35 14.51
CA GLN A 287 -5.42 16.84 13.80
C GLN A 287 -4.87 15.56 14.46
N ILE A 288 -4.78 15.53 15.79
CA ILE A 288 -4.37 14.36 16.58
C ILE A 288 -5.32 13.19 16.33
N MET A 289 -6.63 13.42 16.40
CA MET A 289 -7.65 12.41 16.11
C MET A 289 -7.45 11.83 14.70
N MET A 290 -7.35 12.68 13.68
CA MET A 290 -7.15 12.23 12.29
C MET A 290 -5.83 11.47 12.11
N ALA A 291 -4.76 11.88 12.77
CA ALA A 291 -3.48 11.17 12.73
C ALA A 291 -3.61 9.74 13.28
N ILE A 292 -4.32 9.55 14.40
CA ILE A 292 -4.57 8.21 14.97
C ILE A 292 -5.39 7.35 14.01
N ILE A 293 -6.51 7.89 13.49
CA ILE A 293 -7.40 7.16 12.57
C ILE A 293 -6.63 6.73 11.32
N MET A 294 -5.88 7.65 10.70
CA MET A 294 -5.05 7.34 9.55
C MET A 294 -3.95 6.32 9.87
N GLY A 295 -3.26 6.47 11.00
CA GLY A 295 -2.23 5.52 11.45
C GLY A 295 -2.76 4.09 11.57
N GLY A 296 -3.95 3.93 12.18
CA GLY A 296 -4.64 2.65 12.28
C GLY A 296 -4.96 2.04 10.91
N MET A 297 -5.62 2.79 10.02
CA MET A 297 -5.98 2.30 8.68
C MET A 297 -4.75 1.90 7.84
N MET A 298 -3.64 2.63 7.95
CA MET A 298 -2.44 2.39 7.15
C MET A 298 -1.68 1.11 7.56
N SER A 299 -1.85 0.63 8.80
CA SER A 299 -1.20 -0.60 9.28
C SER A 299 -1.55 -1.83 8.42
N MET A 300 -2.80 -1.93 7.96
CA MET A 300 -3.27 -3.02 7.12
C MET A 300 -2.60 -3.02 5.75
N PHE A 301 -2.49 -1.83 5.15
CA PHE A 301 -1.80 -1.66 3.87
C PHE A 301 -0.30 -1.94 3.99
N ALA A 302 0.32 -1.51 5.10
CA ALA A 302 1.72 -1.81 5.39
C ALA A 302 1.97 -3.32 5.49
N SER A 303 1.11 -4.05 6.22
CA SER A 303 1.20 -5.51 6.36
C SER A 303 1.18 -6.23 5.01
N ARG A 304 0.29 -5.84 4.09
CA ARG A 304 0.23 -6.44 2.74
C ARG A 304 1.52 -6.21 1.96
N GLY A 305 2.07 -4.99 2.02
CA GLY A 305 3.35 -4.66 1.41
C GLY A 305 4.50 -5.52 1.95
N PHE A 306 4.58 -5.72 3.27
CA PHE A 306 5.62 -6.56 3.88
C PHE A 306 5.54 -8.03 3.44
N VAL A 307 4.34 -8.60 3.33
CA VAL A 307 4.16 -9.97 2.82
C VAL A 307 4.63 -10.07 1.37
N SER A 308 4.31 -9.10 0.51
CA SER A 308 4.79 -9.04 -0.87
C SER A 308 6.31 -8.89 -0.96
N ILE A 309 6.93 -8.06 -0.11
CA ILE A 309 8.40 -7.97 -0.02
C ILE A 309 9.01 -9.33 0.32
N GLY A 310 8.45 -10.04 1.31
CA GLY A 310 8.94 -11.37 1.70
C GLY A 310 8.94 -12.36 0.54
N ARG A 311 7.84 -12.38 -0.21
CA ARG A 311 7.63 -13.27 -1.37
C ARG A 311 8.55 -12.94 -2.56
N ILE A 312 8.82 -11.66 -2.83
CA ILE A 312 9.81 -11.26 -3.85
C ILE A 312 11.23 -11.64 -3.41
N ASN A 313 11.54 -11.45 -2.12
CA ASN A 313 12.85 -11.76 -1.56
C ASN A 313 13.16 -13.27 -1.59
N GLU A 314 12.15 -14.13 -1.51
CA GLU A 314 12.28 -15.58 -1.71
C GLU A 314 12.84 -15.91 -3.12
N ILE A 315 12.30 -15.26 -4.16
CA ILE A 315 12.77 -15.42 -5.54
C ILE A 315 14.23 -14.94 -5.66
N LEU A 316 14.52 -13.74 -5.16
CA LEU A 316 15.85 -13.14 -5.25
C LEU A 316 16.94 -13.95 -4.53
N LYS A 317 16.58 -14.64 -3.45
CA LYS A 317 17.49 -15.49 -2.67
C LYS A 317 17.58 -16.93 -3.18
N THR A 318 16.70 -17.36 -4.09
CA THR A 318 16.73 -18.73 -4.61
C THR A 318 18.01 -18.97 -5.41
N GLU A 319 18.76 -20.01 -5.08
CA GLU A 319 19.89 -20.44 -5.90
C GLU A 319 19.40 -21.33 -7.06
N PRO A 320 19.87 -21.12 -8.30
CA PRO A 320 19.53 -22.00 -9.41
C PRO A 320 19.99 -23.42 -9.12
N ALA A 321 19.12 -24.41 -9.28
CA ALA A 321 19.46 -25.81 -9.03
C ALA A 321 20.57 -26.32 -9.97
N TRP A 322 20.66 -25.72 -11.17
CA TRP A 322 21.71 -25.98 -12.14
C TRP A 322 22.21 -24.65 -12.71
N CYS A 323 23.50 -24.36 -12.57
CA CYS A 323 24.14 -23.27 -13.30
C CYS A 323 24.70 -23.84 -14.60
N LEU A 324 24.30 -23.31 -15.75
CA LEU A 324 25.03 -23.50 -17.01
C LEU A 324 26.39 -22.80 -16.86
N ARG A 325 27.34 -23.50 -16.24
CA ARG A 325 28.75 -23.13 -16.31
C ARG A 325 29.08 -23.19 -17.80
N THR A 326 29.42 -22.06 -18.40
CA THR A 326 29.97 -22.00 -19.76
C THR A 326 31.27 -22.81 -19.75
N LEU A 327 31.15 -24.13 -19.88
CA LEU A 327 32.25 -25.01 -20.20
C LEU A 327 32.77 -24.48 -21.52
N ARG A 328 33.96 -23.84 -21.47
CA ARG A 328 34.71 -23.45 -22.65
C ARG A 328 35.05 -24.74 -23.39
N MET A 329 34.15 -25.17 -24.27
CA MET A 329 34.24 -26.44 -24.97
C MET A 329 35.40 -26.36 -25.94
N LYS A 330 36.59 -26.75 -25.47
CA LYS A 330 37.83 -26.70 -26.26
C LYS A 330 37.84 -27.66 -27.44
N ASN A 331 36.90 -28.61 -27.54
CA ASN A 331 36.79 -29.52 -28.67
C ASN A 331 35.33 -29.98 -28.90
N LEU A 332 34.63 -29.36 -29.86
CA LEU A 332 33.28 -29.78 -30.28
C LEU A 332 33.25 -31.22 -30.85
N ALA A 333 34.36 -31.70 -31.40
CA ALA A 333 34.45 -33.03 -32.02
C ALA A 333 34.32 -34.19 -31.01
N VAL A 334 34.81 -34.01 -29.78
CA VAL A 334 34.70 -35.03 -28.72
C VAL A 334 33.27 -35.09 -28.17
N LEU A 335 32.57 -33.95 -28.20
CA LEU A 335 31.21 -33.84 -27.69
C LEU A 335 30.18 -34.49 -28.62
N SER A 336 30.37 -34.43 -29.94
CA SER A 336 29.46 -35.10 -30.89
C SER A 336 29.50 -36.61 -30.73
N SER A 337 30.68 -37.19 -30.48
CA SER A 337 30.85 -38.62 -30.23
C SER A 337 30.20 -39.06 -28.91
N LEU A 338 30.36 -38.26 -27.85
CA LEU A 338 29.77 -38.53 -26.53
C LEU A 338 28.24 -38.37 -26.51
N ILE A 339 27.72 -37.34 -27.19
CA ILE A 339 26.26 -37.13 -27.33
C ILE A 339 25.63 -38.26 -28.14
N MET A 340 26.29 -38.70 -29.23
CA MET A 340 25.80 -39.81 -30.03
C MET A 340 25.82 -41.13 -29.26
N TYR A 341 26.83 -41.35 -28.41
CA TYR A 341 26.91 -42.52 -27.53
C TYR A 341 25.83 -42.50 -26.43
N LEU A 342 25.56 -41.34 -25.82
CA LEU A 342 24.51 -41.18 -24.80
C LEU A 342 23.10 -41.34 -25.40
N LEU A 343 22.87 -40.80 -26.60
CA LEU A 343 21.64 -41.02 -27.36
C LEU A 343 21.46 -42.50 -27.72
N LEU A 344 22.53 -43.22 -28.05
CA LEU A 344 22.49 -44.66 -28.30
C LEU A 344 22.09 -45.45 -27.05
N ILE A 345 22.66 -45.11 -25.88
CA ILE A 345 22.33 -45.76 -24.61
C ILE A 345 20.88 -45.45 -24.18
N LEU A 346 20.42 -44.21 -24.35
CA LEU A 346 19.04 -43.82 -24.05
C LEU A 346 18.04 -44.50 -24.99
N THR A 347 18.38 -44.67 -26.27
CA THR A 347 17.51 -45.38 -27.23
C THR A 347 17.52 -46.90 -27.02
N MET A 348 18.63 -47.50 -26.59
CA MET A 348 18.70 -48.92 -26.26
C MET A 348 17.98 -49.29 -24.95
N ASN A 349 17.74 -48.33 -24.05
CA ASN A 349 17.05 -48.57 -22.78
C ASN A 349 15.53 -48.25 -22.81
N ILE A 350 14.97 -47.86 -23.97
CA ILE A 350 13.55 -47.45 -24.12
C ILE A 350 12.75 -48.41 -25.04
N GLN A 351 13.10 -49.70 -25.12
CA GLN A 351 12.22 -50.68 -25.78
C GLN A 351 12.07 -51.94 -24.91
N PRO A 352 10.86 -52.15 -24.34
CA PRO A 352 10.06 -53.19 -24.94
C PRO A 352 8.60 -52.73 -25.09
N TYR A 353 8.26 -51.93 -26.10
CA TYR A 353 6.86 -51.84 -26.53
C TYR A 353 6.73 -51.56 -28.03
N LYS A 354 6.37 -52.63 -28.74
CA LYS A 354 5.73 -52.73 -30.06
C LYS A 354 6.47 -52.09 -31.25
N THR A 355 7.04 -52.99 -32.04
CA THR A 355 7.33 -52.87 -33.46
C THR A 355 6.13 -52.38 -34.28
N SER A 356 6.25 -51.21 -34.90
CA SER A 356 5.58 -50.90 -36.16
C SER A 356 6.44 -49.92 -36.98
N VAL A 357 7.19 -50.52 -37.90
CA VAL A 357 7.72 -50.01 -39.17
C VAL A 357 7.62 -48.49 -39.39
N LEU A 358 8.76 -47.79 -39.29
CA LEU A 358 8.99 -46.54 -40.02
C LEU A 358 10.30 -46.67 -40.81
N LYS A 359 10.17 -46.85 -42.13
CA LYS A 359 11.27 -46.74 -43.10
C LYS A 359 11.80 -45.31 -43.06
N PHE A 360 13.07 -45.16 -42.69
CA PHE A 360 13.77 -43.88 -42.65
C PHE A 360 14.26 -43.52 -44.07
N ASN A 361 13.67 -42.48 -44.68
CA ASN A 361 14.08 -41.99 -46.00
C ASN A 361 15.06 -40.82 -45.84
N ARG A 362 16.25 -40.94 -46.43
CA ARG A 362 17.45 -40.10 -46.18
C ARG A 362 17.43 -38.74 -46.91
N ASP A 363 16.47 -38.52 -47.81
CA ASP A 363 16.56 -37.44 -48.81
C ASP A 363 15.86 -36.11 -48.45
N LYS A 364 15.32 -35.94 -47.24
CA LYS A 364 14.59 -34.72 -46.85
C LYS A 364 15.40 -33.63 -46.12
N TRP A 365 16.69 -33.84 -45.85
CA TRP A 365 17.49 -32.91 -45.04
C TRP A 365 18.37 -31.93 -45.83
N SER A 366 18.30 -31.91 -47.17
CA SER A 366 19.06 -30.97 -48.01
C SER A 366 18.33 -29.65 -48.31
N VAL A 367 17.11 -29.42 -47.79
CA VAL A 367 16.27 -28.25 -48.19
C VAL A 367 16.14 -27.17 -47.10
N LEU A 368 16.78 -27.31 -45.93
CA LEU A 368 16.68 -26.29 -44.86
C LEU A 368 17.92 -25.40 -44.70
N SER A 369 18.89 -25.45 -45.62
CA SER A 369 20.07 -24.57 -45.61
C SER A 369 19.94 -23.29 -46.44
N GLU A 370 18.82 -23.07 -47.13
CA GLU A 370 18.58 -21.85 -47.92
C GLU A 370 17.20 -21.25 -47.61
N GLN A 371 17.14 -20.38 -46.61
CA GLN A 371 16.30 -19.19 -46.65
C GLN A 371 16.74 -18.22 -45.56
N ARG A 372 17.68 -17.34 -45.96
CA ARG A 372 18.03 -16.14 -45.22
C ARG A 372 17.35 -14.96 -45.94
N VAL A 373 16.75 -14.07 -45.16
CA VAL A 373 16.29 -12.71 -45.49
C VAL A 373 14.88 -12.58 -46.11
N LEU A 374 13.98 -11.90 -45.37
CA LEU A 374 13.22 -10.68 -45.73
C LEU A 374 12.35 -10.30 -44.49
N VAL A 375 12.74 -9.31 -43.69
CA VAL A 375 12.34 -7.88 -43.78
C VAL A 375 10.85 -7.66 -43.43
N ASN A 376 10.63 -7.15 -42.21
CA ASN A 376 9.79 -5.99 -41.88
C ASN A 376 8.27 -6.05 -42.17
N GLN A 377 7.43 -6.04 -41.12
CA GLN A 377 6.58 -4.89 -40.72
C GLN A 377 5.54 -5.30 -39.63
N PRO A 378 4.99 -4.30 -38.88
CA PRO A 378 4.27 -4.42 -37.62
C PRO A 378 2.73 -4.43 -37.78
N TRP A 379 2.05 -4.54 -36.62
CA TRP A 379 0.64 -4.31 -36.31
C TRP A 379 -0.32 -5.51 -36.32
N LEU A 380 -1.35 -5.31 -35.49
CA LEU A 380 -2.63 -6.01 -35.31
C LEU A 380 -2.62 -7.08 -34.20
N ASN A 381 -3.40 -6.98 -33.12
CA ASN A 381 -4.43 -6.02 -32.71
C ASN A 381 -4.62 -6.13 -31.19
#